data_AF-A0A5K1IX05-F1
#
_entry.id   AF-A0A5K1IX05-F1
#
_cell.length_a   1.000
_cell.length_b   1.000
_cell.length_c   1.000
_cell.angle_alpha   90.00
_cell.angle_beta   90.00
_cell.angle_gamma   90.00
#
_symmetry.space_group_name_H-M   'P 1'
#
loop_
_entity.id
_entity.type
_entity.pdbx_description
1 polymer ?
#
loop_
_entity_poly.entity_id
_entity_poly.type
_entity_poly.pdbx_seq_one_letter_code
_entity_poly.pdbx_strand_id
1 'polypeptide(L)'
;MGLDNVTPRAATLDDLDGIAAIYKQLWCNTLRNRGDVEAADFCARFNIAMQLQRSPIALVAEAEGRIIAACCIGIFEDGKPRKNSTWKPCYDELFAQATSMPRASST
;
A
#
# COMPACT_ATOMS: atom_id res chain seq x y z
N MET A 1 7.69 22.03 -7.67
CA MET A 1 6.88 21.39 -8.72
C MET A 1 5.50 22.02 -8.66
N GLY A 2 4.95 22.50 -9.78
CA GLY A 2 3.55 22.95 -9.84
C GLY A 2 2.61 21.74 -9.84
N LEU A 3 1.42 21.87 -9.26
CA LEU A 3 0.42 20.78 -9.20
C LEU A 3 -0.66 20.90 -10.28
N ASP A 4 -0.56 21.90 -11.15
CA ASP A 4 -1.61 22.30 -12.10
C ASP A 4 -1.89 21.22 -13.17
N ASN A 5 -0.98 20.26 -13.36
CA ASN A 5 -1.13 19.12 -14.27
C ASN A 5 -1.38 17.79 -13.55
N VAL A 6 -1.55 17.79 -12.23
CA VAL A 6 -1.75 16.58 -11.44
C VAL A 6 -3.25 16.33 -11.27
N THR A 7 -3.78 15.31 -11.95
CA THR A 7 -5.19 14.91 -11.83
C THR A 7 -5.30 13.57 -11.11
N PRO A 8 -6.12 13.44 -10.05
CA PRO A 8 -6.39 12.16 -9.42
C PRO A 8 -7.10 11.19 -10.38
N ARG A 9 -6.70 9.93 -10.38
CA ARG A 9 -7.34 8.83 -11.10
C ARG A 9 -7.58 7.64 -10.19
N ALA A 10 -8.45 6.73 -10.61
CA ALA A 10 -8.61 5.45 -9.92
C ALA A 10 -7.28 4.68 -9.88
N ALA A 11 -7.00 4.07 -8.72
CA ALA A 11 -5.86 3.19 -8.56
C ALA A 11 -6.10 1.86 -9.28
N THR A 12 -5.05 1.32 -9.89
CA THR A 12 -4.99 0.04 -10.59
C THR A 12 -3.92 -0.84 -9.93
N LEU A 13 -3.93 -2.14 -10.22
CA LEU A 13 -2.95 -3.07 -9.62
C LEU A 13 -1.50 -2.67 -9.90
N ASP A 14 -1.23 -2.06 -11.06
CA ASP A 14 0.10 -1.60 -11.46
C ASP A 14 0.61 -0.43 -10.59
N ASP A 15 -0.28 0.26 -9.88
CA ASP A 15 0.09 1.37 -8.98
C ASP A 15 0.60 0.87 -7.62
N LEU A 16 0.50 -0.42 -7.31
CA LEU A 16 0.78 -0.98 -5.98
C LEU A 16 2.16 -0.55 -5.46
N ASP A 17 3.20 -0.71 -6.29
CA ASP A 17 4.57 -0.42 -5.88
C ASP A 17 4.82 1.09 -5.76
N GLY A 18 4.16 1.91 -6.59
CA GLY A 18 4.19 3.36 -6.48
C GLY A 18 3.55 3.85 -5.17
N ILE A 19 2.42 3.28 -4.78
CA ILE A 19 1.76 3.62 -3.52
C ILE A 19 2.57 3.08 -2.33
N ALA A 20 3.10 1.87 -2.44
CA ALA A 20 3.96 1.27 -1.43
C ALA A 20 5.22 2.12 -1.19
N ALA A 21 5.81 2.73 -2.22
CA ALA A 21 6.95 3.63 -2.06
C ALA A 21 6.62 4.83 -1.14
N ILE A 22 5.42 5.41 -1.27
CA ILE A 22 4.94 6.47 -0.36
C ILE A 22 4.82 5.91 1.06
N TYR A 23 4.15 4.77 1.23
CA TYR A 23 3.96 4.13 2.53
C TYR A 23 5.27 3.77 3.22
N LYS A 24 6.27 3.32 2.46
CA LYS A 24 7.61 3.01 2.96
C LYS A 24 8.28 4.24 3.59
N GLN A 25 8.10 5.40 2.98
CA GLN A 25 8.64 6.67 3.49
C GLN A 25 7.90 7.15 4.74
N LEU A 26 6.59 6.92 4.81
CA LEU A 26 5.76 7.38 5.92
C LEU A 26 5.84 6.46 7.16
N TRP A 27 5.84 5.14 6.95
CA TRP A 27 5.51 4.17 8.00
C TRP A 27 6.60 3.13 8.26
N CYS A 28 7.62 3.01 7.41
CA CYS A 28 8.67 1.98 7.55
C CYS A 28 10.03 2.56 8.01
N ASN A 29 10.05 3.71 8.68
CA ASN A 29 11.28 4.41 9.08
C ASN A 29 12.23 3.54 9.91
N THR A 30 11.71 2.78 10.87
CA THR A 30 12.54 1.91 11.71
C THR A 30 13.29 0.86 10.91
N LEU A 31 12.62 0.18 9.97
CA LEU A 31 13.25 -0.83 9.11
C LEU A 31 14.27 -0.17 8.16
N ARG A 32 13.89 0.94 7.53
CA ARG A 32 14.80 1.70 6.65
C ARG A 32 16.07 2.15 7.38
N ASN A 33 15.93 2.70 8.60
CA ASN A 33 17.05 3.21 9.38
C ASN A 33 17.99 2.11 9.88
N ARG A 34 17.51 0.86 9.99
CA ARG A 34 18.33 -0.31 10.30
C ARG A 34 19.04 -0.91 9.08
N GLY A 35 18.70 -0.45 7.87
CA GLY A 35 19.19 -1.03 6.62
C GLY A 35 18.38 -2.22 6.13
N ASP A 36 17.26 -2.55 6.77
CA ASP A 36 16.38 -3.67 6.41
C ASP A 36 15.47 -3.27 5.22
N VAL A 37 16.07 -2.97 4.07
CA VAL A 37 15.36 -2.37 2.91
C VAL A 37 14.29 -3.31 2.37
N GLU A 38 14.60 -4.60 2.20
CA GLU A 38 13.63 -5.60 1.70
C GLU A 38 12.45 -5.78 2.65
N ALA A 39 12.71 -5.79 3.96
CA ALA A 39 11.65 -5.86 4.96
C ALA A 39 10.79 -4.59 4.95
N ALA A 40 11.40 -3.42 4.74
CA ALA A 40 10.66 -2.17 4.59
C ALA A 40 9.78 -2.15 3.34
N ASP A 41 10.30 -2.64 2.20
CA ASP A 41 9.54 -2.77 0.95
C ASP A 41 8.35 -3.71 1.11
N PHE A 42 8.60 -4.90 1.67
CA PHE A 42 7.55 -5.88 1.93
C PHE A 42 6.49 -5.33 2.90
N CYS A 43 6.91 -4.74 4.01
CA CYS A 43 6.02 -4.16 5.01
C CYS A 43 5.14 -3.05 4.41
N ALA A 44 5.70 -2.21 3.54
CA ALA A 44 4.96 -1.17 2.86
C ALA A 44 3.91 -1.75 1.89
N ARG A 45 4.31 -2.71 1.04
CA ARG A 45 3.40 -3.40 0.10
C ARG A 45 2.27 -4.12 0.85
N PHE A 46 2.59 -4.83 1.92
CA PHE A 46 1.60 -5.54 2.73
C PHE A 46 0.60 -4.58 3.39
N ASN A 47 1.08 -3.48 4.00
CA ASN A 47 0.20 -2.49 4.62
C ASN A 47 -0.75 -1.84 3.62
N ILE A 48 -0.25 -1.41 2.46
CA ILE A 48 -1.11 -0.77 1.47
C ILE A 48 -2.10 -1.77 0.86
N ALA A 49 -1.71 -3.01 0.57
CA ALA A 49 -2.64 -4.03 0.07
C ALA A 49 -3.77 -4.31 1.08
N MET A 50 -3.46 -4.34 2.37
CA MET A 50 -4.45 -4.48 3.45
C MET A 50 -5.42 -3.29 3.50
N GLN A 51 -4.94 -2.07 3.25
CA GLN A 51 -5.78 -0.87 3.19
C GLN A 51 -6.64 -0.86 1.93
N LEU A 52 -6.07 -1.16 0.76
CA LEU A 52 -6.73 -1.14 -0.55
C LEU A 52 -7.86 -2.17 -0.63
N GLN A 53 -7.68 -3.39 -0.09
CA GLN A 53 -8.76 -4.38 -0.08
C GLN A 53 -9.94 -4.02 0.84
N ARG A 54 -9.78 -3.02 1.74
CA ARG A 54 -10.87 -2.46 2.58
C ARG A 54 -11.34 -1.09 2.11
N SER A 55 -10.81 -0.62 0.98
CA SER A 55 -11.09 0.69 0.41
C SER A 55 -11.75 0.50 -0.96
N PRO A 56 -13.09 0.46 -1.04
CA PRO A 56 -13.79 0.29 -2.31
C PRO A 56 -13.50 1.44 -3.30
N ILE A 57 -13.05 2.59 -2.81
CA ILE A 57 -12.56 3.68 -3.63
C ILE A 57 -11.09 3.91 -3.28
N ALA A 58 -10.23 3.80 -4.28
CA ALA A 58 -8.81 4.10 -4.18
C ALA A 58 -8.42 5.03 -5.33
N LEU A 59 -7.80 6.15 -5.00
CA LEU A 59 -7.34 7.16 -5.95
C LEU A 59 -5.83 7.31 -5.83
N VAL A 60 -5.18 7.60 -6.95
CA VAL A 60 -3.77 7.99 -7.02
C VAL A 60 -3.61 9.28 -7.80
N ALA A 61 -2.56 10.02 -7.48
CA ALA A 61 -2.09 11.14 -8.28
C ALA A 61 -0.69 10.81 -8.80
N GLU A 62 -0.46 11.06 -10.08
CA GLU A 62 0.78 10.77 -10.76
C GLU A 62 1.41 12.05 -11.29
N ALA A 63 2.74 12.14 -11.17
CA ALA A 63 3.53 13.18 -11.80
C ALA A 63 4.84 12.57 -12.32
N GLU A 64 5.20 12.88 -13.58
CA GLU A 64 6.44 12.38 -14.21
C GLU A 64 6.59 10.85 -14.15
N GLY A 65 5.50 10.10 -14.35
CA GLY A 65 5.50 8.63 -14.30
C GLY A 65 5.61 8.03 -12.90
N ARG A 66 5.45 8.85 -11.84
CA ARG A 66 5.56 8.41 -10.45
C ARG A 66 4.29 8.72 -9.68
N ILE A 67 3.83 7.76 -8.89
CA ILE A 67 2.75 8.00 -7.92
C ILE A 67 3.29 8.91 -6.81
N ILE A 68 2.67 10.07 -6.66
CA ILE A 68 3.05 11.10 -5.68
C ILE A 68 2.05 11.22 -4.53
N ALA A 69 0.83 10.73 -4.71
CA ALA A 69 -0.17 10.65 -3.66
C ALA A 69 -1.09 9.45 -3.87
N ALA A 70 -1.64 8.95 -2.78
CA ALA A 70 -2.69 7.94 -2.79
C ALA A 70 -3.74 8.28 -1.74
N CYS A 71 -5.00 8.02 -2.06
CA CYS A 71 -6.14 8.19 -1.17
C CYS A 71 -6.94 6.90 -1.13
N CYS A 72 -7.04 6.30 0.05
CA CYS A 72 -7.80 5.08 0.30
C CYS A 72 -9.06 5.43 1.10
N ILE A 73 -10.23 5.26 0.49
CA ILE A 73 -11.51 5.65 1.08
C ILE A 73 -12.29 4.39 1.44
N GLY A 74 -12.54 4.22 2.74
CA GLY A 74 -13.40 3.17 3.28
C GLY A 74 -14.88 3.53 3.15
N ILE A 75 -15.71 2.55 2.81
CA ILE A 75 -17.17 2.63 2.94
C ILE A 75 -17.57 1.54 3.93
N PHE A 76 -18.41 1.89 4.90
CA PHE A 76 -18.82 0.98 5.96
C PHE A 76 -20.32 0.69 5.86
N GLU A 77 -20.68 -0.59 5.91
CA GLU A 77 -22.05 -1.08 5.92
C GLU A 77 -22.22 -1.90 7.21
N ASP A 78 -23.17 -1.51 8.06
CA ASP A 78 -23.38 -2.12 9.38
C ASP A 78 -22.10 -2.22 10.23
N GLY A 79 -21.27 -1.16 10.19
CA GLY A 79 -19.99 -1.09 10.90
C GLY A 79 -18.88 -1.96 10.30
N LYS A 80 -19.10 -2.64 9.18
CA LYS A 80 -18.12 -3.48 8.49
C LYS A 80 -17.58 -2.76 7.26
N PRO A 81 -16.26 -2.74 7.03
CA PRO A 81 -15.72 -2.16 5.81
C PRO A 81 -16.13 -3.00 4.61
N ARG A 82 -16.68 -2.35 3.59
CA ARG A 82 -16.90 -2.97 2.28
C ARG A 82 -15.56 -3.38 1.68
N LYS A 83 -15.48 -4.62 1.21
CA LYS A 83 -14.26 -5.15 0.61
C LYS A 83 -14.14 -4.73 -0.85
N ASN A 84 -12.92 -4.53 -1.30
CA ASN A 84 -12.56 -4.30 -2.70
C ASN A 84 -11.98 -5.60 -3.28
N SER A 85 -12.76 -6.27 -4.12
CA SER A 85 -12.37 -7.57 -4.72
C SER A 85 -11.17 -7.46 -5.65
N THR A 86 -10.92 -6.29 -6.26
CA THR A 86 -9.77 -6.07 -7.14
C THR A 86 -8.45 -6.28 -6.39
N TRP A 87 -8.36 -5.79 -5.15
CA TRP A 87 -7.13 -5.81 -4.36
C TRP A 87 -7.01 -7.03 -3.44
N LYS A 88 -8.09 -7.80 -3.29
CA LYS A 88 -8.11 -8.98 -2.42
C LYS A 88 -7.01 -9.99 -2.78
N PRO A 89 -6.78 -10.36 -4.06
CA PRO A 89 -5.73 -11.32 -4.42
C PRO A 89 -4.34 -10.86 -3.97
N CYS A 90 -3.98 -9.59 -4.20
CA CYS A 90 -2.70 -9.03 -3.76
C CYS A 90 -2.54 -9.10 -2.24
N TYR A 91 -3.61 -8.78 -1.49
CA TYR A 91 -3.57 -8.91 -0.04
C TYR A 91 -3.40 -10.36 0.41
N ASP A 92 -4.16 -11.30 -0.16
CA ASP A 92 -4.09 -12.71 0.21
C ASP A 92 -2.68 -13.29 -0.05
N GLU A 93 -2.06 -12.94 -1.17
CA GLU A 93 -0.70 -13.36 -1.52
C GLU A 93 0.33 -12.84 -0.52
N LEU A 94 0.32 -11.52 -0.26
CA LEU A 94 1.24 -10.90 0.68
C LEU A 94 1.00 -11.38 2.12
N PHE A 95 -0.25 -11.66 2.48
CA PHE A 95 -0.60 -12.25 3.78
C PHE A 95 -0.02 -13.67 3.91
N ALA A 96 -0.17 -14.50 2.89
CA ALA A 96 0.42 -15.84 2.88
C ALA A 96 1.95 -15.77 3.05
N GLN A 97 2.62 -14.90 2.30
CA GLN A 97 4.06 -14.66 2.43
C GLN A 97 4.42 -14.24 3.87
N ALA A 98 3.73 -13.24 4.42
CA ALA A 98 3.99 -12.75 5.78
C ALA A 98 3.83 -13.84 6.85
N THR A 99 2.85 -14.73 6.68
CA THR A 99 2.61 -15.84 7.62
C THR A 99 3.59 -17.01 7.48
N SER A 100 4.23 -17.14 6.32
CA SER A 100 5.25 -18.16 6.05
C SER A 100 6.66 -17.74 6.47
N MET A 101 6.88 -16.44 6.71
CA MET A 101 8.19 -15.94 7.12
C MET A 101 8.59 -16.49 8.50
N PRO A 102 9.84 -16.97 8.67
CA PRO A 102 10.36 -17.33 9.98
C PRO A 102 10.23 -16.13 10.92
N ARG A 103 9.80 -16.36 12.16
CA ARG A 103 9.90 -15.31 13.18
C ARG A 103 11.37 -14.92 13.30
N ALA A 104 11.65 -13.62 13.19
CA ALA A 104 12.97 -13.11 13.53
C ALA A 104 13.28 -13.54 14.96
N SER A 105 14.34 -14.33 15.12
CA SER A 105 14.87 -14.70 16.42
C SER A 105 15.35 -13.41 17.10
N SER A 106 14.62 -12.98 18.14
CA SER A 106 15.04 -11.90 19.01
C SER A 106 16.44 -12.23 19.55
N THR A 107 17.46 -11.51 19.10
CA THR A 107 18.81 -11.59 19.67
C THR A 107 19.04 -10.33 20.49
#